data_AF-A0A371FJI7-F1
#
_entry.id   AF-A0A371FJI7-F1
#
_cell.length_a   1.000
_cell.length_b   1.000
_cell.length_c   1.000
_cell.angle_alpha   90.00
_cell.angle_beta   90.00
_cell.angle_gamma   90.00
#
_symmetry.space_group_name_H-M   'P 1'
#
loop_
_entity.id
_entity.type
_entity.pdbx_description
1 polymer ?
#
loop_
_entity_poly.entity_id
_entity_poly.type
_entity_poly.pdbx_seq_one_letter_code
_entity_poly.pdbx_strand_id
1 'polypeptide(L)'
;MASQESILLEDFGQTVDLTRRIREVLLNYPEGTTVLKELIQNADDAGATTVSLCLDRRNHGGDSLLSDSLTPWQGPALLAFNDAVFTEDDFISISKIGGSTKHGQASKTGRFGVGFNSVYHLTDLPSFVSGKYVVLFDPQGVYLPSVSAANPGKRIDFTGSSALSFYRDQFSPYCAFGCNMQSPFSGTLFRFPLRNAYQAGKSKLSRQAYSPEDIYSMFVQLFEEGVLTLLFLKSVLSIEMYVWDVGEPEPKKIHSCSVSSVTDETVWHRQALLRLSKCLNTTAEVDAFPLDFLSERISGDKAERQTERFYVVQTMASASSRIGSFATTSSKEYDIHLQPWASVAACISDNSLNVSKSKKEYDQNLESLNVG
;
A
#
# COMPACT_ATOMS: atom_id res chain seq x y z
N MET A 1 -11.26 66.94 5.65
CA MET A 1 -11.26 65.49 5.34
C MET A 1 -10.04 64.90 5.99
N ALA A 2 -10.20 64.21 7.12
CA ALA A 2 -9.08 63.55 7.80
C ALA A 2 -8.63 62.36 6.95
N SER A 3 -7.33 62.27 6.68
CA SER A 3 -6.69 61.16 5.99
C SER A 3 -6.96 59.86 6.75
N GLN A 4 -7.61 58.91 6.10
CA GLN A 4 -7.77 57.56 6.61
C GLN A 4 -6.35 56.97 6.74
N GLU A 5 -5.84 56.86 7.98
CA GLU A 5 -4.56 56.22 8.26
C GLU A 5 -4.57 54.82 7.64
N SER A 6 -3.55 54.49 6.84
CA SER A 6 -3.43 53.17 6.22
C SER A 6 -3.26 52.13 7.32
N ILE A 7 -4.32 51.36 7.58
CA ILE A 7 -4.27 50.25 8.54
C ILE A 7 -3.27 49.22 8.03
N LEU A 8 -2.24 48.93 8.83
CA LEU A 8 -1.33 47.81 8.61
C LEU A 8 -2.07 46.52 8.99
N LEU A 9 -2.59 45.85 7.96
CA LEU A 9 -3.16 44.51 8.08
C LEU A 9 -2.06 43.50 7.73
N GLU A 10 -1.64 42.70 8.72
CA GLU A 10 -0.76 41.56 8.49
C GLU A 10 -1.58 40.27 8.40
N ASP A 11 -1.22 39.41 7.46
CA ASP A 11 -1.79 38.08 7.35
C ASP A 11 -1.34 37.23 8.55
N PHE A 12 -2.30 36.72 9.32
CA PHE A 12 -2.06 35.87 10.50
C PHE A 12 -2.96 34.63 10.44
N GLY A 13 -2.37 33.46 10.66
CA GLY A 13 -3.09 32.18 10.57
C GLY A 13 -2.29 31.00 11.13
N GLN A 14 -2.97 29.88 11.31
CA GLN A 14 -2.36 28.63 11.76
C GLN A 14 -1.72 27.89 10.57
N THR A 15 -0.59 27.23 10.82
CA THR A 15 0.09 26.38 9.83
C THR A 15 0.24 24.96 10.37
N VAL A 16 0.27 23.97 9.46
CA VAL A 16 0.46 22.56 9.81
C VAL A 16 1.86 22.14 9.37
N ASP A 17 2.68 21.69 10.31
CA ASP A 17 3.98 21.08 10.01
C ASP A 17 3.76 19.66 9.47
N LEU A 18 4.13 19.47 8.20
CA LEU A 18 3.99 18.20 7.49
C LEU A 18 4.73 17.05 8.18
N THR A 19 5.95 17.31 8.65
CA THR A 19 6.79 16.29 9.29
C THR A 19 6.21 15.87 10.64
N ARG A 20 5.61 16.82 11.37
CA ARG A 20 4.85 16.53 12.59
C ARG A 20 3.60 15.71 12.28
N ARG A 21 2.85 16.06 11.24
CA ARG A 21 1.65 15.33 10.85
C ARG A 21 1.95 13.88 10.47
N ILE A 22 3.02 13.65 9.71
CA ILE A 22 3.47 12.29 9.36
C ILE A 22 3.84 11.52 10.63
N ARG A 23 4.61 12.11 11.56
CA ARG A 23 4.93 11.47 12.85
C ARG A 23 3.68 11.05 13.64
N GLU A 24 2.67 11.91 13.69
CA GLU A 24 1.40 11.58 14.35
C GLU A 24 0.70 10.40 13.67
N VAL A 25 0.78 10.27 12.34
CA VAL A 25 0.26 9.09 11.64
C VAL A 25 1.06 7.85 12.01
N LEU A 26 2.39 7.92 11.99
CA LEU A 26 3.26 6.77 12.32
C LEU A 26 3.04 6.25 13.75
N LEU A 27 2.74 7.12 14.71
CA LEU A 27 2.41 6.71 16.09
C LEU A 27 1.10 5.93 16.20
N ASN A 28 0.15 6.17 15.29
CA ASN A 28 -1.17 5.53 15.30
C ASN A 28 -1.26 4.31 14.38
N TYR A 29 -0.23 4.05 13.57
CA TYR A 29 -0.18 2.93 12.63
C TYR A 29 0.91 1.94 13.06
N PRO A 30 0.54 0.72 13.49
CA PRO A 30 1.49 -0.30 13.90
C PRO A 30 2.54 -0.58 12.82
N GLU A 31 3.78 -0.80 13.24
CA GLU A 31 4.88 -1.22 12.38
C GLU A 31 4.67 -2.63 11.79
N GLY A 32 5.61 -3.08 10.96
CA GLY A 32 5.60 -4.42 10.37
C GLY A 32 4.69 -4.54 9.15
N THR A 33 3.97 -5.66 9.01
CA THR A 33 3.24 -6.03 7.77
C THR A 33 2.11 -5.06 7.41
N THR A 34 1.68 -4.19 8.33
CA THR A 34 0.69 -3.12 8.08
C THR A 34 1.06 -2.29 6.84
N VAL A 35 2.32 -1.90 6.68
CA VAL A 35 2.76 -1.11 5.52
C VAL A 35 2.55 -1.87 4.21
N LEU A 36 2.82 -3.18 4.21
CA LEU A 36 2.63 -4.03 3.02
C LEU A 36 1.14 -4.20 2.70
N LYS A 37 0.30 -4.39 3.73
CA LYS A 37 -1.16 -4.49 3.57
C LYS A 37 -1.76 -3.19 3.02
N GLU A 38 -1.30 -2.03 3.49
CA GLU A 38 -1.74 -0.73 2.97
C GLU A 38 -1.36 -0.57 1.48
N LEU A 39 -0.17 -1.02 1.06
CA LEU A 39 0.23 -1.01 -0.35
C LEU A 39 -0.65 -1.94 -1.20
N ILE A 40 -0.97 -3.13 -0.69
CA ILE A 40 -1.87 -4.08 -1.35
C ILE A 40 -3.28 -3.49 -1.49
N GLN A 41 -3.80 -2.86 -0.43
CA GLN A 41 -5.12 -2.21 -0.45
C GLN A 41 -5.15 -1.03 -1.44
N ASN A 42 -4.10 -0.21 -1.48
CA ASN A 42 -3.99 0.87 -2.46
C ASN A 42 -4.03 0.35 -3.91
N ALA A 43 -3.40 -0.79 -4.18
CA ALA A 43 -3.45 -1.44 -5.49
C ALA A 43 -4.85 -2.00 -5.79
N ASP A 44 -5.51 -2.65 -4.82
CA ASP A 44 -6.89 -3.15 -4.97
C ASP A 44 -7.90 -2.04 -5.26
N ASP A 45 -7.75 -0.89 -4.59
CA ASP A 45 -8.52 0.33 -4.80
C ASP A 45 -8.25 1.03 -6.14
N ALA A 46 -7.07 0.79 -6.72
CA ALA A 46 -6.71 1.21 -8.07
C ALA A 46 -7.22 0.24 -9.15
N GLY A 47 -7.76 -0.92 -8.75
CA GLY A 47 -8.24 -1.95 -9.66
C GLY A 47 -7.15 -2.87 -10.21
N ALA A 48 -5.99 -2.93 -9.54
CA ALA A 48 -4.91 -3.85 -9.89
C ALA A 48 -5.37 -5.31 -9.71
N THR A 49 -4.85 -6.20 -10.54
CA THR A 49 -5.07 -7.66 -10.40
C THR A 49 -3.88 -8.35 -9.74
N THR A 50 -2.67 -7.78 -9.86
CA THR A 50 -1.45 -8.37 -9.31
C THR A 50 -0.66 -7.32 -8.54
N VAL A 51 -0.15 -7.72 -7.36
CA VAL A 51 0.80 -6.94 -6.57
C VAL A 51 2.08 -7.74 -6.40
N SER A 52 3.21 -7.16 -6.81
CA SER A 52 4.53 -7.77 -6.62
C SER A 52 5.36 -6.91 -5.66
N LEU A 53 5.67 -7.46 -4.49
CA LEU A 53 6.54 -6.86 -3.50
C LEU A 53 7.96 -7.43 -3.68
N CYS A 54 8.97 -6.59 -3.71
CA CYS A 54 10.35 -7.04 -3.92
C CYS A 54 11.31 -6.38 -2.94
N LEU A 55 12.10 -7.21 -2.27
CA LEU A 55 13.27 -6.76 -1.54
C LEU A 55 14.41 -6.59 -2.54
N ASP A 56 14.69 -5.36 -2.91
CA ASP A 56 15.82 -5.00 -3.78
C ASP A 56 17.06 -4.74 -2.93
N ARG A 57 18.05 -5.63 -2.98
CA ARG A 57 19.31 -5.53 -2.23
C ARG A 57 20.39 -4.75 -2.98
N ARG A 58 20.12 -4.32 -4.21
CA ARG A 58 21.12 -3.67 -5.07
C ARG A 58 21.47 -2.27 -4.54
N ASN A 59 22.67 -1.84 -4.88
CA ASN A 59 23.12 -0.47 -4.74
C ASN A 59 23.29 0.11 -6.14
N HIS A 60 22.79 1.33 -6.33
CA HIS A 60 22.83 2.04 -7.59
C HIS A 60 23.90 3.14 -7.57
N GLY A 61 24.33 3.58 -8.76
CA GLY A 61 25.26 4.69 -8.90
C GLY A 61 24.72 5.98 -8.27
N GLY A 62 25.62 6.94 -8.00
CA GLY A 62 25.28 8.23 -7.42
C GLY A 62 25.91 9.43 -8.14
N ASP A 63 26.49 9.21 -9.32
CA ASP A 63 27.26 10.24 -10.03
C ASP A 63 26.36 11.19 -10.81
N SER A 64 25.17 10.72 -11.21
CA SER A 64 24.19 11.46 -12.01
C SER A 64 22.81 11.51 -11.35
N LEU A 65 22.74 12.20 -10.21
CA LEU A 65 21.52 12.41 -9.43
C LEU A 65 20.98 13.83 -9.58
N LEU A 66 19.71 14.05 -9.20
CA LEU A 66 19.11 15.40 -9.19
C LEU A 66 19.77 16.33 -8.16
N SER A 67 20.40 15.75 -7.13
CA SER A 67 21.18 16.43 -6.10
C SER A 67 22.07 15.41 -5.36
N ASP A 68 23.21 15.87 -4.85
CA ASP A 68 24.17 15.01 -4.12
C ASP A 68 23.57 14.40 -2.84
N SER A 69 22.60 15.08 -2.24
CA SER A 69 21.88 14.63 -1.04
C SER A 69 21.02 13.38 -1.28
N LEU A 70 20.82 12.97 -2.54
CA LEU A 70 20.11 11.74 -2.90
C LEU A 70 21.01 10.50 -2.88
N THR A 71 22.33 10.66 -2.86
CA THR A 71 23.30 9.55 -2.85
C THR A 71 22.99 8.49 -1.77
N PRO A 72 22.66 8.86 -0.51
CA PRO A 72 22.35 7.89 0.53
C PRO A 72 21.05 7.07 0.29
N TRP A 73 20.23 7.45 -0.69
CA TRP A 73 18.96 6.79 -1.02
C TRP A 73 19.04 5.88 -2.25
N GLN A 74 20.25 5.65 -2.77
CA GLN A 74 20.52 4.74 -3.89
C GLN A 74 20.78 3.28 -3.47
N GLY A 75 20.64 2.97 -2.18
CA GLY A 75 20.88 1.64 -1.61
C GLY A 75 19.66 0.70 -1.66
N PRO A 76 19.65 -0.35 -0.81
CA PRO A 76 18.56 -1.32 -0.73
C PRO A 76 17.19 -0.67 -0.50
N ALA A 77 16.16 -1.28 -1.08
CA ALA A 77 14.80 -0.74 -1.06
C ALA A 77 13.74 -1.85 -0.99
N LEU A 78 12.58 -1.50 -0.47
CA LEU A 78 11.34 -2.21 -0.80
C LEU A 78 10.79 -1.62 -2.11
N LEU A 79 10.59 -2.46 -3.12
CA LEU A 79 9.82 -2.14 -4.32
C LEU A 79 8.42 -2.71 -4.19
N ALA A 80 7.41 -1.96 -4.62
CA ALA A 80 6.03 -2.43 -4.68
C ALA A 80 5.44 -2.10 -6.05
N PHE A 81 5.26 -3.13 -6.87
CA PHE A 81 4.67 -3.04 -8.20
C PHE A 81 3.19 -3.46 -8.15
N ASN A 82 2.38 -2.80 -8.96
CA ASN A 82 1.05 -3.27 -9.35
C ASN A 82 0.74 -2.91 -10.80
N ASP A 83 -0.17 -3.66 -11.42
CA ASP A 83 -0.55 -3.55 -12.83
C ASP A 83 -1.60 -2.45 -13.11
N ALA A 84 -1.98 -1.64 -12.12
CA ALA A 84 -2.80 -0.45 -12.33
C ALA A 84 -1.95 0.79 -12.60
N VAL A 85 -2.50 1.74 -13.36
CA VAL A 85 -1.86 3.02 -13.71
C VAL A 85 -2.59 4.16 -13.01
N PHE A 86 -1.84 5.07 -12.37
CA PHE A 86 -2.41 6.27 -11.75
C PHE A 86 -3.18 7.14 -12.74
N THR A 87 -4.37 7.55 -12.34
CA THR A 87 -5.13 8.62 -12.98
C THR A 87 -4.68 10.00 -12.47
N GLU A 88 -5.07 11.10 -13.15
CA GLU A 88 -4.77 12.44 -12.64
C GLU A 88 -5.40 12.68 -11.26
N ASP A 89 -6.59 12.12 -11.00
CA ASP A 89 -7.25 12.17 -9.70
C ASP A 89 -6.44 11.43 -8.62
N ASP A 90 -5.76 10.33 -8.96
CA ASP A 90 -4.90 9.62 -8.02
C ASP A 90 -3.63 10.43 -7.72
N PHE A 91 -3.05 11.14 -8.69
CA PHE A 91 -1.94 12.08 -8.45
C PHE A 91 -2.34 13.24 -7.52
N ILE A 92 -3.54 13.81 -7.72
CA ILE A 92 -4.08 14.83 -6.82
C ILE A 92 -4.33 14.25 -5.43
N SER A 93 -4.88 13.02 -5.35
CA SER A 93 -5.22 12.38 -4.08
C SER A 93 -3.99 12.03 -3.26
N ILE A 94 -2.94 11.44 -3.87
CA ILE A 94 -1.74 11.00 -3.14
C ILE A 94 -0.93 12.17 -2.58
N SER A 95 -1.01 13.36 -3.18
CA SER A 95 -0.33 14.56 -2.69
C SER A 95 -0.98 15.21 -1.46
N LYS A 96 -2.23 14.85 -1.12
CA LYS A 96 -2.98 15.44 -0.02
C LYS A 96 -2.92 14.56 1.24
N ILE A 97 -2.07 14.95 2.18
CA ILE A 97 -2.00 14.27 3.50
C ILE A 97 -3.29 14.55 4.28
N GLY A 98 -4.09 13.51 4.54
CA GLY A 98 -5.31 13.59 5.35
C GLY A 98 -6.48 14.33 4.69
N GLY A 99 -6.36 14.76 3.43
CA GLY A 99 -7.44 15.38 2.66
C GLY A 99 -8.01 14.37 1.68
N SER A 100 -8.84 13.43 2.16
CA SER A 100 -9.56 12.50 1.30
C SER A 100 -10.48 13.31 0.38
N THR A 101 -10.06 13.60 -0.84
CA THR A 101 -10.89 14.37 -1.80
C THR A 101 -11.96 13.49 -2.44
N LYS A 102 -11.98 12.18 -2.15
CA LYS A 102 -12.93 11.20 -2.68
C LYS A 102 -14.27 11.22 -1.93
N HIS A 103 -14.90 12.40 -1.86
CA HIS A 103 -16.24 12.67 -1.27
C HIS A 103 -17.40 11.96 -2.00
N GLY A 104 -17.14 10.87 -2.75
CA GLY A 104 -18.12 10.16 -3.55
C GLY A 104 -17.74 8.73 -3.95
N GLN A 105 -16.65 8.17 -3.42
CA GLN A 105 -16.21 6.80 -3.72
C GLN A 105 -16.21 5.94 -2.46
N ALA A 106 -17.40 5.76 -1.87
CA ALA A 106 -17.61 4.98 -0.65
C ALA A 106 -17.24 3.48 -0.77
N SER A 107 -16.90 3.02 -1.98
CA SER A 107 -16.46 1.65 -2.28
C SER A 107 -14.94 1.45 -2.25
N LYS A 108 -14.16 2.53 -2.12
CA LYS A 108 -12.72 2.42 -1.91
C LYS A 108 -12.43 2.29 -0.41
N THR A 109 -11.76 1.21 -0.04
CA THR A 109 -11.62 0.73 1.33
C THR A 109 -10.43 1.40 2.01
N GLY A 110 -10.66 2.55 2.64
CA GLY A 110 -9.64 3.22 3.45
C GLY A 110 -9.80 4.74 3.50
N ARG A 111 -9.33 5.36 4.60
CA ARG A 111 -9.11 6.81 4.63
C ARG A 111 -7.92 7.13 3.73
N PHE A 112 -8.17 7.35 2.44
CA PHE A 112 -7.13 7.75 1.47
C PHE A 112 -6.27 8.88 2.01
N GLY A 113 -4.95 8.71 1.91
CA GLY A 113 -3.95 9.70 2.32
C GLY A 113 -3.45 9.56 3.76
N VAL A 114 -3.97 8.62 4.56
CA VAL A 114 -3.35 8.23 5.85
C VAL A 114 -2.55 6.93 5.69
N GLY A 115 -3.12 5.92 5.04
CA GLY A 115 -2.49 4.61 4.84
C GLY A 115 -1.17 4.66 4.08
N PHE A 116 -1.08 5.46 3.01
CA PHE A 116 0.18 5.66 2.27
C PHE A 116 1.31 6.21 3.16
N ASN A 117 1.01 7.07 4.14
CA ASN A 117 2.06 7.64 5.01
C ASN A 117 2.71 6.60 5.93
N SER A 118 2.13 5.39 6.07
CA SER A 118 2.77 4.29 6.79
C SER A 118 4.12 3.89 6.16
N VAL A 119 4.35 4.16 4.87
CA VAL A 119 5.64 3.91 4.21
C VAL A 119 6.79 4.72 4.82
N TYR A 120 6.48 5.83 5.51
CA TYR A 120 7.48 6.60 6.25
C TYR A 120 8.02 5.88 7.49
N HIS A 121 7.48 4.71 7.87
CA HIS A 121 8.19 3.79 8.77
C HIS A 121 9.51 3.33 8.14
N LEU A 122 9.51 3.03 6.83
CA LEU A 122 10.63 2.42 6.11
C LEU A 122 11.61 3.44 5.52
N THR A 123 11.12 4.59 5.04
CA THR A 123 11.91 5.55 4.25
C THR A 123 11.58 7.01 4.57
N ASP A 124 12.48 7.95 4.29
CA ASP A 124 12.14 9.38 4.25
C ASP A 124 11.83 9.90 2.85
N LEU A 125 12.13 9.11 1.82
CA LEU A 125 12.11 9.55 0.43
C LEU A 125 11.33 8.56 -0.46
N PRO A 126 10.03 8.33 -0.20
CA PRO A 126 9.24 7.45 -1.03
C PRO A 126 9.10 8.06 -2.43
N SER A 127 9.17 7.21 -3.44
CA SER A 127 9.00 7.60 -4.82
C SER A 127 8.26 6.53 -5.62
N PHE A 128 7.75 6.90 -6.79
CA PHE A 128 7.14 5.94 -7.69
C PHE A 128 7.19 6.38 -9.15
N VAL A 129 7.02 5.42 -10.04
CA VAL A 129 6.77 5.63 -11.47
C VAL A 129 5.39 5.08 -11.83
N SER A 130 4.61 5.87 -12.58
CA SER A 130 3.35 5.43 -13.17
C SER A 130 3.07 6.23 -14.45
N GLY A 131 2.73 5.54 -15.54
CA GLY A 131 2.62 6.16 -16.85
C GLY A 131 3.93 6.83 -17.23
N LYS A 132 3.87 8.11 -17.60
CA LYS A 132 5.05 8.89 -18.00
C LYS A 132 5.73 9.67 -16.87
N TYR A 133 5.27 9.51 -15.62
CA TYR A 133 5.73 10.32 -14.52
C TYR A 133 6.54 9.52 -13.51
N VAL A 134 7.67 10.11 -13.09
CA VAL A 134 8.34 9.78 -11.82
C VAL A 134 7.95 10.84 -10.79
N VAL A 135 7.52 10.39 -9.61
CA VAL A 135 7.17 11.25 -8.48
C VAL A 135 8.06 10.91 -7.30
N LEU A 136 8.62 11.93 -6.66
CA LEU A 136 9.43 11.81 -5.45
C LEU A 136 8.84 12.72 -4.37
N PHE A 137 8.71 12.20 -3.15
CA PHE A 137 8.30 12.98 -1.99
C PHE A 137 9.50 13.24 -1.07
N ASP A 138 9.62 14.48 -0.62
CA ASP A 138 10.62 14.94 0.35
C ASP A 138 9.94 15.86 1.37
N PRO A 139 9.11 15.32 2.28
CA PRO A 139 8.36 16.10 3.26
C PRO A 139 9.24 16.93 4.20
N GLN A 140 10.54 16.64 4.27
CA GLN A 140 11.52 17.38 5.08
C GLN A 140 12.14 18.55 4.31
N GLY A 141 12.13 18.50 2.98
CA GLY A 141 12.66 19.54 2.10
C GLY A 141 14.19 19.63 2.12
N VAL A 142 14.89 18.51 2.36
CA VAL A 142 16.36 18.48 2.54
C VAL A 142 17.10 17.67 1.46
N TYR A 143 16.37 16.92 0.65
CA TYR A 143 16.93 16.01 -0.34
C TYR A 143 16.73 16.53 -1.77
N LEU A 144 15.52 16.94 -2.14
CA LEU A 144 15.23 17.34 -3.51
C LEU A 144 15.60 18.81 -3.77
N PRO A 145 16.10 19.15 -4.98
CA PRO A 145 16.41 20.54 -5.32
C PRO A 145 15.13 21.39 -5.46
N SER A 146 15.19 22.65 -5.04
CA SER A 146 14.13 23.66 -5.26
C SER A 146 12.73 23.21 -4.79
N VAL A 147 12.63 22.55 -3.64
CA VAL A 147 11.36 22.22 -2.98
C VAL A 147 10.96 23.31 -1.99
N SER A 148 9.67 23.37 -1.65
CA SER A 148 9.14 24.30 -0.65
C SER A 148 8.21 23.58 0.32
N ALA A 149 7.89 24.19 1.46
CA ALA A 149 6.93 23.62 2.41
C ALA A 149 5.55 23.33 1.79
N ALA A 150 5.15 24.12 0.78
CA ALA A 150 3.90 23.91 0.06
C ALA A 150 4.00 22.80 -1.02
N ASN A 151 5.19 22.56 -1.57
CA ASN A 151 5.43 21.55 -2.60
C ASN A 151 6.70 20.74 -2.27
N PRO A 152 6.63 19.83 -1.27
CA PRO A 152 7.77 19.09 -0.76
C PRO A 152 8.02 17.82 -1.58
N GLY A 153 8.13 17.97 -2.90
CA GLY A 153 8.26 16.84 -3.82
C GLY A 153 8.48 17.29 -5.26
N LYS A 154 8.68 16.33 -6.15
CA LYS A 154 8.86 16.55 -7.60
C LYS A 154 8.05 15.55 -8.41
N ARG A 155 7.45 16.02 -9.50
CA ARG A 155 6.85 15.20 -10.56
C ARG A 155 7.61 15.49 -11.85
N ILE A 156 8.17 14.46 -12.46
CA ILE A 156 9.04 14.56 -13.64
C ILE A 156 8.41 13.75 -14.77
N ASP A 157 8.14 14.37 -15.92
CA ASP A 157 7.82 13.66 -17.16
C ASP A 157 9.12 13.11 -17.75
N PHE A 158 9.40 11.83 -17.53
CA PHE A 158 10.66 11.22 -17.99
C PHE A 158 10.63 10.88 -19.49
N THR A 159 9.44 10.80 -20.09
CA THR A 159 9.30 10.47 -21.52
C THR A 159 9.47 11.69 -22.41
N GLY A 160 9.04 12.86 -21.94
CA GLY A 160 9.11 14.12 -22.66
C GLY A 160 10.32 14.99 -22.32
N SER A 161 11.20 14.56 -21.41
CA SER A 161 12.36 15.35 -20.98
C SER A 161 13.68 14.66 -21.29
N SER A 162 14.74 15.47 -21.39
CA SER A 162 16.13 15.00 -21.40
C SER A 162 16.63 14.60 -20.00
N ALA A 163 15.77 14.51 -18.99
CA ALA A 163 16.18 14.20 -17.61
C ALA A 163 16.94 12.87 -17.52
N LEU A 164 16.55 11.87 -18.32
CA LEU A 164 17.22 10.57 -18.36
C LEU A 164 18.66 10.63 -18.87
N SER A 165 18.99 11.55 -19.80
CA SER A 165 20.35 11.68 -20.32
C SER A 165 21.30 12.35 -19.31
N PHE A 166 20.76 13.19 -18.42
CA PHE A 166 21.55 13.90 -17.41
C PHE A 166 21.60 13.19 -16.07
N TYR A 167 20.54 12.47 -15.70
CA TYR A 167 20.36 11.90 -14.35
C TYR A 167 20.17 10.39 -14.41
N ARG A 168 21.04 9.68 -15.14
CA ARG A 168 20.87 8.24 -15.40
C ARG A 168 20.78 7.43 -14.10
N ASP A 169 21.64 7.73 -13.15
CA ASP A 169 21.68 7.03 -11.87
C ASP A 169 20.42 7.26 -11.04
N GLN A 170 19.79 8.43 -11.16
CA GLN A 170 18.52 8.73 -10.50
C GLN A 170 17.39 7.80 -10.94
N PHE A 171 17.37 7.44 -12.22
CA PHE A 171 16.27 6.68 -12.83
C PHE A 171 16.55 5.18 -12.97
N SER A 172 17.81 4.76 -12.95
CA SER A 172 18.20 3.35 -12.98
C SER A 172 17.50 2.44 -11.96
N PRO A 173 17.16 2.89 -10.72
CA PRO A 173 16.55 2.01 -9.73
C PRO A 173 15.09 1.63 -10.03
N TYR A 174 14.45 2.31 -10.97
CA TYR A 174 13.08 2.00 -11.38
C TYR A 174 13.02 1.04 -12.57
N CYS A 175 14.17 0.62 -13.11
CA CYS A 175 14.23 -0.39 -14.18
C CYS A 175 13.92 -1.78 -13.60
N ALA A 176 12.65 -2.03 -13.32
CA ALA A 176 12.12 -3.23 -12.66
C ALA A 176 10.71 -3.53 -13.17
N PHE A 177 10.28 -4.79 -13.12
CA PHE A 177 8.92 -5.21 -13.47
C PHE A 177 8.41 -4.66 -14.81
N GLY A 178 9.27 -4.69 -15.84
CA GLY A 178 8.94 -4.20 -17.18
C GLY A 178 9.06 -2.69 -17.39
N CYS A 179 9.30 -1.90 -16.34
CA CYS A 179 9.65 -0.49 -16.51
C CYS A 179 11.07 -0.38 -17.06
N ASN A 180 11.23 0.30 -18.20
CA ASN A 180 12.52 0.48 -18.87
C ASN A 180 12.99 1.95 -18.88
N MET A 181 12.20 2.85 -18.29
CA MET A 181 12.42 4.30 -18.30
C MET A 181 12.60 4.90 -19.70
N GLN A 182 12.02 4.31 -20.74
CA GLN A 182 12.10 4.81 -22.12
C GLN A 182 10.72 5.16 -22.71
N SER A 183 9.68 4.46 -22.27
CA SER A 183 8.29 4.69 -22.67
C SER A 183 7.40 4.85 -21.44
N PRO A 184 6.17 5.38 -21.58
CA PRO A 184 5.20 5.36 -20.50
C PRO A 184 5.05 3.95 -19.92
N PHE A 185 5.07 3.84 -18.59
CA PHE A 185 4.98 2.59 -17.87
C PHE A 185 3.52 2.18 -17.66
N SER A 186 3.16 1.00 -18.16
CA SER A 186 1.83 0.38 -18.00
C SER A 186 1.70 -0.36 -16.68
N GLY A 187 1.91 0.37 -15.59
CA GLY A 187 1.75 -0.08 -14.21
C GLY A 187 2.21 1.01 -13.26
N THR A 188 2.25 0.68 -11.97
CA THR A 188 2.78 1.55 -10.93
C THR A 188 3.85 0.82 -10.15
N LEU A 189 5.05 1.40 -10.06
CA LEU A 189 6.16 0.86 -9.29
C LEU A 189 6.58 1.90 -8.24
N PHE A 190 6.32 1.58 -6.99
CA PHE A 190 6.86 2.32 -5.85
C PHE A 190 8.26 1.83 -5.49
N ARG A 191 9.10 2.76 -5.04
CA ARG A 191 10.41 2.49 -4.46
C ARG A 191 10.51 3.17 -3.10
N PHE A 192 10.89 2.39 -2.10
CA PHE A 192 11.09 2.83 -0.72
C PHE A 192 12.51 2.48 -0.26
N PRO A 193 13.50 3.35 -0.55
CA PRO A 193 14.87 3.10 -0.12
C PRO A 193 14.94 3.07 1.41
N LEU A 194 15.54 2.04 1.98
CA LEU A 194 15.47 1.77 3.41
C LEU A 194 16.28 2.80 4.21
N ARG A 195 15.65 3.37 5.23
CA ARG A 195 16.33 4.27 6.17
C ARG A 195 17.32 3.46 7.01
N ASN A 196 18.60 3.78 6.90
CA ASN A 196 19.64 3.19 7.74
C ASN A 196 19.76 3.92 9.10
N ALA A 197 20.55 3.36 10.01
CA ALA A 197 20.72 3.90 11.37
C ALA A 197 21.24 5.36 11.39
N TYR A 198 22.12 5.72 10.45
CA TYR A 198 22.63 7.09 10.34
C TYR A 198 21.55 8.08 9.90
N GLN A 199 20.76 7.72 8.88
CA GLN A 199 19.63 8.53 8.40
C GLN A 199 18.56 8.65 9.49
N ALA A 200 18.26 7.57 10.23
CA ALA A 200 17.32 7.58 11.36
C ALA A 200 17.73 8.55 12.47
N GLY A 201 19.03 8.66 12.76
CA GLY A 201 19.56 9.67 13.69
C GLY A 201 19.33 11.12 13.26
N LYS A 202 19.07 11.37 11.97
CA LYS A 202 18.85 12.72 11.40
C LYS A 202 17.40 12.99 10.99
N SER A 203 16.61 11.96 10.74
CA SER A 203 15.24 12.07 10.25
C SER A 203 14.33 12.79 11.24
N LYS A 204 13.53 13.72 10.72
CA LYS A 204 12.41 14.36 11.43
C LYS A 204 11.13 13.51 11.38
N LEU A 205 11.11 12.42 10.61
CA LEU A 205 9.93 11.57 10.41
C LEU A 205 9.95 10.34 11.33
N SER A 206 11.05 9.61 11.40
CA SER A 206 11.17 8.43 12.27
C SER A 206 12.61 8.16 12.70
N ARG A 207 12.77 7.67 13.93
CA ARG A 207 14.07 7.23 14.49
C ARG A 207 14.35 5.75 14.25
N GLN A 208 13.44 5.05 13.59
CA GLN A 208 13.57 3.64 13.26
C GLN A 208 14.39 3.46 11.98
N ALA A 209 15.26 2.46 11.98
CA ALA A 209 15.99 1.99 10.80
C ALA A 209 15.51 0.59 10.41
N TYR A 210 15.59 0.26 9.12
CA TYR A 210 15.24 -1.05 8.59
C TYR A 210 16.42 -1.62 7.80
N SER A 211 16.71 -2.90 8.06
CA SER A 211 17.63 -3.71 7.30
C SER A 211 16.89 -4.50 6.20
N PRO A 212 17.60 -4.99 5.17
CA PRO A 212 17.02 -5.94 4.22
C PRO A 212 16.39 -7.17 4.89
N GLU A 213 16.97 -7.64 5.99
CA GLU A 213 16.49 -8.80 6.75
C GLU A 213 15.15 -8.53 7.44
N ASP A 214 14.90 -7.29 7.87
CA ASP A 214 13.60 -6.89 8.43
C ASP A 214 12.51 -6.99 7.36
N ILE A 215 12.79 -6.53 6.13
CA ILE A 215 11.86 -6.63 5.00
C ILE A 215 11.60 -8.10 4.63
N TYR A 216 12.66 -8.93 4.60
CA TYR A 216 12.50 -10.36 4.36
C TYR A 216 11.60 -11.01 5.42
N SER A 217 11.79 -10.65 6.70
CA SER A 217 10.95 -11.13 7.80
C SER A 217 9.49 -10.69 7.65
N MET A 218 9.26 -9.46 7.22
CA MET A 218 7.91 -8.97 6.89
C MET A 218 7.26 -9.75 5.74
N PHE A 219 8.02 -10.19 4.73
CA PHE A 219 7.50 -11.05 3.67
C PHE A 219 7.10 -12.43 4.19
N VAL A 220 7.90 -13.05 5.06
CA VAL A 220 7.54 -14.32 5.69
C VAL A 220 6.25 -14.18 6.50
N GLN A 221 6.14 -13.14 7.33
CA GLN A 221 4.93 -12.87 8.11
C GLN A 221 3.71 -12.60 7.22
N LEU A 222 3.87 -11.78 6.17
CA LEU A 222 2.80 -11.50 5.22
C LEU A 222 2.35 -12.76 4.48
N PHE A 223 3.27 -13.69 4.17
CA PHE A 223 2.92 -14.94 3.51
C PHE A 223 2.06 -15.83 4.40
N GLU A 224 2.36 -15.91 5.71
CA GLU A 224 1.55 -16.67 6.68
C GLU A 224 0.10 -16.17 6.78
N GLU A 225 -0.12 -14.87 6.57
CA GLU A 225 -1.45 -14.25 6.54
C GLU A 225 -1.94 -13.91 5.11
N GLY A 226 -1.26 -14.40 4.08
CA GLY A 226 -1.44 -13.94 2.71
C GLY A 226 -2.81 -14.29 2.14
N VAL A 227 -3.31 -15.51 2.43
CA VAL A 227 -4.66 -15.94 2.04
C VAL A 227 -5.72 -15.08 2.70
N LEU A 228 -5.60 -14.81 4.01
CA LEU A 228 -6.53 -13.94 4.74
C LEU A 228 -6.47 -12.50 4.25
N THR A 229 -5.29 -12.01 3.87
CA THR A 229 -5.11 -10.68 3.28
C THR A 229 -5.79 -10.56 1.93
N LEU A 230 -5.73 -11.61 1.10
CA LEU A 230 -6.34 -11.66 -0.24
C LEU A 230 -7.86 -11.91 -0.21
N LEU A 231 -8.37 -12.47 0.90
CA LEU A 231 -9.73 -13.00 1.03
C LEU A 231 -10.82 -12.00 0.64
N PHE A 232 -10.70 -10.77 1.14
CA PHE A 232 -11.71 -9.71 0.96
C PHE A 232 -11.28 -8.57 0.00
N LEU A 233 -10.17 -8.75 -0.72
CA LEU A 233 -9.82 -7.85 -1.82
C LEU A 233 -10.82 -8.02 -2.97
N LYS A 234 -11.13 -6.95 -3.70
CA LYS A 234 -12.16 -6.98 -4.76
C LYS A 234 -11.61 -7.15 -6.17
N SER A 235 -10.36 -6.74 -6.38
CA SER A 235 -9.69 -6.66 -7.68
C SER A 235 -8.41 -7.50 -7.68
N VAL A 236 -7.59 -7.41 -6.63
CA VAL A 236 -6.33 -8.15 -6.56
C VAL A 236 -6.62 -9.65 -6.45
N LEU A 237 -5.95 -10.39 -7.32
CA LEU A 237 -6.03 -11.84 -7.47
C LEU A 237 -4.72 -12.53 -7.10
N SER A 238 -3.60 -11.81 -7.11
CA SER A 238 -2.28 -12.38 -6.81
C SER A 238 -1.43 -11.38 -6.03
N ILE A 239 -0.83 -11.87 -4.94
CA ILE A 239 0.21 -11.18 -4.17
C ILE A 239 1.48 -12.02 -4.29
N GLU A 240 2.54 -11.41 -4.79
CA GLU A 240 3.81 -12.07 -5.06
C GLU A 240 4.94 -11.38 -4.30
N MET A 241 5.91 -12.16 -3.82
CA MET A 241 7.05 -11.67 -3.06
C MET A 241 8.34 -12.13 -3.72
N TYR A 242 9.27 -11.20 -3.89
CA TYR A 242 10.51 -11.39 -4.61
C TYR A 242 11.72 -10.90 -3.82
N VAL A 243 12.89 -11.45 -4.14
CA VAL A 243 14.19 -10.93 -3.70
C VAL A 243 15.03 -10.65 -4.94
N TRP A 244 15.64 -9.46 -5.00
CA TRP A 244 16.61 -9.10 -6.01
C TRP A 244 17.99 -8.96 -5.38
N ASP A 245 18.78 -10.02 -5.48
CA ASP A 245 20.13 -10.04 -4.95
C ASP A 245 21.11 -9.24 -5.82
N VAL A 246 22.20 -8.80 -5.19
CA VAL A 246 23.27 -8.04 -5.86
C VAL A 246 23.90 -8.91 -6.95
N GLY A 247 23.99 -8.37 -8.17
CA GLY A 247 24.59 -9.05 -9.32
C GLY A 247 23.64 -9.94 -10.11
N GLU A 248 22.43 -10.19 -9.60
CA GLU A 248 21.40 -10.94 -10.35
C GLU A 248 20.73 -10.04 -11.40
N PRO A 249 20.48 -10.55 -12.63
CA PRO A 249 19.89 -9.77 -13.70
C PRO A 249 18.39 -9.48 -13.48
N GLU A 250 17.71 -10.31 -12.69
CA GLU A 250 16.27 -10.23 -12.45
C GLU A 250 15.92 -10.70 -11.02
N PRO A 251 14.79 -10.23 -10.46
CA PRO A 251 14.35 -10.65 -9.13
C PRO A 251 13.80 -12.09 -9.14
N LYS A 252 14.07 -12.85 -8.08
CA LYS A 252 13.60 -14.24 -7.90
C LYS A 252 12.39 -14.26 -6.97
N LYS A 253 11.32 -14.94 -7.40
CA LYS A 253 10.10 -15.12 -6.60
C LYS A 253 10.39 -16.08 -5.44
N ILE A 254 10.01 -15.70 -4.22
CA ILE A 254 10.16 -16.53 -3.01
C ILE A 254 8.82 -17.06 -2.50
N HIS A 255 7.75 -16.27 -2.61
CA HIS A 255 6.42 -16.61 -2.14
C HIS A 255 5.35 -16.03 -3.06
N SER A 256 4.20 -16.67 -3.13
CA SER A 256 2.99 -16.08 -3.71
C SER A 256 1.72 -16.64 -3.09
N CYS A 257 0.68 -15.81 -3.02
CA CYS A 257 -0.68 -16.20 -2.69
C CYS A 257 -1.60 -15.69 -3.79
N SER A 258 -2.38 -16.57 -4.41
CA SER A 258 -3.27 -16.21 -5.51
C SER A 258 -4.64 -16.89 -5.40
N VAL A 259 -5.64 -16.27 -6.00
CA VAL A 259 -6.93 -16.93 -6.25
C VAL A 259 -6.74 -17.96 -7.36
N SER A 260 -7.19 -19.19 -7.13
CA SER A 260 -7.14 -20.29 -8.10
C SER A 260 -8.35 -20.26 -9.02
N SER A 261 -8.19 -20.74 -10.26
CA SER A 261 -9.29 -20.96 -11.21
C SER A 261 -10.20 -19.75 -11.40
N VAL A 262 -9.62 -18.54 -11.52
CA VAL A 262 -10.37 -17.29 -11.64
C VAL A 262 -11.28 -17.33 -12.88
N THR A 263 -12.58 -17.13 -12.66
CA THR A 263 -13.58 -16.94 -13.71
C THR A 263 -14.20 -15.55 -13.62
N ASP A 264 -14.95 -15.14 -14.66
CA ASP A 264 -15.75 -13.91 -14.63
C ASP A 264 -16.75 -13.91 -13.46
N GLU A 265 -17.27 -15.08 -13.08
CA GLU A 265 -18.13 -15.23 -11.89
C GLU A 265 -17.35 -14.94 -10.60
N THR A 266 -16.12 -15.45 -10.47
CA THR A 266 -15.26 -15.15 -9.30
C THR A 266 -15.03 -13.66 -9.15
N VAL A 267 -14.71 -12.96 -10.25
CA VAL A 267 -14.51 -11.51 -10.25
C VAL A 267 -15.82 -10.78 -9.90
N TRP A 268 -16.94 -11.21 -10.49
CA TRP A 268 -18.26 -10.63 -10.22
C TRP A 268 -18.68 -10.73 -8.76
N HIS A 269 -18.40 -11.87 -8.11
CA HIS A 269 -18.64 -12.10 -6.69
C HIS A 269 -17.73 -11.24 -5.82
N ARG A 270 -16.42 -11.20 -6.10
CA ARG A 270 -15.47 -10.36 -5.34
C ARG A 270 -15.77 -8.87 -5.44
N GLN A 271 -16.41 -8.42 -6.52
CA GLN A 271 -16.85 -7.05 -6.72
C GLN A 271 -18.26 -6.76 -6.16
N ALA A 272 -18.87 -7.67 -5.38
CA ALA A 272 -20.22 -7.46 -4.87
C ALA A 272 -20.39 -6.15 -4.09
N LEU A 273 -19.41 -5.70 -3.30
CA LEU A 273 -19.47 -4.38 -2.64
C LEU A 273 -19.71 -3.24 -3.64
N LEU A 274 -19.00 -3.24 -4.78
CA LEU A 274 -19.11 -2.23 -5.84
C LEU A 274 -20.44 -2.33 -6.61
N ARG A 275 -20.93 -3.56 -6.82
CA ARG A 275 -22.19 -3.79 -7.54
C ARG A 275 -23.39 -3.44 -6.66
N LEU A 276 -23.43 -3.96 -5.44
CA LEU A 276 -24.52 -3.77 -4.48
C LEU A 276 -24.63 -2.31 -4.03
N SER A 277 -23.50 -1.59 -3.89
CA SER A 277 -23.53 -0.16 -3.50
C SER A 277 -24.23 0.74 -4.52
N LYS A 278 -24.34 0.30 -5.78
CA LYS A 278 -25.05 1.01 -6.84
C LYS A 278 -26.55 0.69 -6.88
N CYS A 279 -27.00 -0.35 -6.17
CA CYS A 279 -28.34 -0.92 -6.21
C CYS A 279 -29.14 -0.68 -4.90
N LEU A 280 -29.04 0.53 -4.32
CA LEU A 280 -29.60 0.90 -3.01
C LEU A 280 -31.13 0.74 -2.83
N ASN A 281 -31.88 0.45 -3.90
CA ASN A 281 -33.35 0.37 -3.89
C ASN A 281 -33.90 -1.07 -3.85
N THR A 282 -33.07 -2.07 -3.63
CA THR A 282 -33.47 -3.49 -3.66
C THR A 282 -33.56 -4.13 -2.27
N THR A 283 -34.34 -5.21 -2.17
CA THR A 283 -34.38 -6.11 -1.01
C THR A 283 -32.98 -6.62 -0.69
N ALA A 284 -32.69 -6.92 0.58
CA ALA A 284 -31.37 -7.43 0.98
C ALA A 284 -30.92 -8.59 0.08
N GLU A 285 -29.86 -8.37 -0.70
CA GLU A 285 -29.25 -9.38 -1.55
C GLU A 285 -28.16 -10.10 -0.77
N VAL A 286 -28.22 -11.42 -0.77
CA VAL A 286 -27.18 -12.29 -0.23
C VAL A 286 -26.46 -12.91 -1.42
N ASP A 287 -25.14 -12.76 -1.42
CA ASP A 287 -24.26 -13.34 -2.41
C ASP A 287 -23.35 -14.36 -1.71
N ALA A 288 -23.20 -15.55 -2.30
CA ALA A 288 -22.45 -16.64 -1.70
C ALA A 288 -21.72 -17.45 -2.76
N PHE A 289 -20.45 -17.74 -2.52
CA PHE A 289 -19.60 -18.41 -3.50
C PHE A 289 -18.41 -19.12 -2.84
N PRO A 290 -17.93 -20.24 -3.42
CA PRO A 290 -16.66 -20.83 -3.03
C PRO A 290 -15.49 -20.04 -3.63
N LEU A 291 -14.37 -20.00 -2.91
CA LEU A 291 -13.14 -19.36 -3.37
C LEU A 291 -11.95 -20.23 -2.99
N ASP A 292 -11.17 -20.63 -3.99
CA ASP A 292 -9.97 -21.43 -3.81
C ASP A 292 -8.73 -20.53 -3.88
N PHE A 293 -7.81 -20.69 -2.94
CA PHE A 293 -6.53 -19.99 -2.89
C PHE A 293 -5.39 -20.97 -3.09
N LEU A 294 -4.35 -20.53 -3.80
CA LEU A 294 -3.08 -21.22 -3.96
C LEU A 294 -1.98 -20.40 -3.30
N SER A 295 -1.30 -20.99 -2.33
CA SER A 295 -0.08 -20.47 -1.74
C SER A 295 1.10 -21.28 -2.25
N GLU A 296 2.12 -20.59 -2.76
CA GLU A 296 3.38 -21.20 -3.21
C GLU A 296 4.56 -20.67 -2.41
N ARG A 297 5.36 -21.58 -1.87
CA ARG A 297 6.67 -21.28 -1.28
C ARG A 297 7.75 -21.84 -2.19
N ILE A 298 8.63 -20.97 -2.66
CA ILE A 298 9.70 -21.30 -3.59
C ILE A 298 11.02 -21.32 -2.83
N SER A 299 11.78 -22.41 -2.96
CA SER A 299 13.08 -22.58 -2.32
C SER A 299 14.02 -23.28 -3.29
N GLY A 300 14.85 -22.48 -3.98
CA GLY A 300 15.64 -22.95 -5.13
C GLY A 300 14.70 -23.44 -6.25
N ASP A 301 14.95 -24.65 -6.74
CA ASP A 301 14.15 -25.25 -7.83
C ASP A 301 12.87 -25.95 -7.36
N LYS A 302 12.60 -25.95 -6.04
CA LYS A 302 11.42 -26.59 -5.47
C LYS A 302 10.34 -25.56 -5.17
N ALA A 303 9.10 -25.89 -5.54
CA ALA A 303 7.90 -25.13 -5.17
C ALA A 303 6.98 -26.02 -4.32
N GLU A 304 6.74 -25.62 -3.09
CA GLU A 304 5.73 -26.20 -2.21
C GLU A 304 4.42 -25.46 -2.41
N ARG A 305 3.34 -26.21 -2.67
CA ARG A 305 2.03 -25.66 -2.98
C ARG A 305 1.01 -26.11 -1.95
N GLN A 306 0.21 -25.17 -1.47
CA GLN A 306 -0.91 -25.42 -0.59
C GLN A 306 -2.15 -24.77 -1.17
N THR A 307 -3.28 -25.50 -1.12
CA THR A 307 -4.58 -24.98 -1.53
C THR A 307 -5.50 -24.88 -0.33
N GLU A 308 -6.18 -23.74 -0.20
CA GLU A 308 -7.18 -23.51 0.84
C GLU A 308 -8.48 -23.06 0.19
N ARG A 309 -9.60 -23.67 0.59
CA ARG A 309 -10.93 -23.35 0.08
C ARG A 309 -11.76 -22.67 1.14
N PHE A 310 -12.32 -21.53 0.78
CA PHE A 310 -13.25 -20.78 1.61
C PHE A 310 -14.63 -20.77 0.97
N TYR A 311 -15.67 -20.75 1.80
CA TYR A 311 -17.01 -20.39 1.39
C TYR A 311 -17.32 -18.99 1.92
N VAL A 312 -17.54 -18.05 1.02
CA VAL A 312 -17.77 -16.64 1.35
C VAL A 312 -19.26 -16.35 1.23
N VAL A 313 -19.81 -15.67 2.22
CA VAL A 313 -21.19 -15.15 2.22
C VAL A 313 -21.13 -13.67 2.54
N GLN A 314 -21.72 -12.85 1.67
CA GLN A 314 -21.73 -11.41 1.80
C GLN A 314 -23.12 -10.85 1.53
N THR A 315 -23.43 -9.73 2.17
CA THR A 315 -24.74 -9.10 2.03
C THR A 315 -24.63 -7.60 2.21
N MET A 316 -25.56 -6.89 1.57
CA MET A 316 -25.78 -5.46 1.79
C MET A 316 -27.19 -5.28 2.32
N ALA A 317 -27.31 -4.63 3.48
CA ALA A 317 -28.61 -4.35 4.06
C ALA A 317 -29.32 -3.23 3.29
N SER A 318 -30.65 -3.30 3.21
CA SER A 318 -31.44 -2.27 2.55
C SER A 318 -31.29 -0.91 3.24
N ALA A 319 -31.50 0.18 2.49
CA ALA A 319 -31.52 1.54 3.05
C ALA A 319 -32.58 1.71 4.15
N SER A 320 -33.68 0.94 4.08
CA SER A 320 -34.77 0.93 5.07
C SER A 320 -34.45 0.13 6.34
N SER A 321 -33.37 -0.65 6.37
CA SER A 321 -32.97 -1.40 7.56
C SER A 321 -32.45 -0.46 8.66
N ARG A 322 -32.34 -0.96 9.91
CA ARG A 322 -31.75 -0.20 11.02
C ARG A 322 -30.33 0.28 10.69
N ILE A 323 -29.53 -0.59 10.08
CA ILE A 323 -28.13 -0.28 9.75
C ILE A 323 -28.02 0.65 8.53
N GLY A 324 -28.90 0.51 7.54
CA GLY A 324 -29.00 1.44 6.41
C GLY A 324 -29.47 2.84 6.85
N SER A 325 -30.43 2.90 7.78
CA SER A 325 -30.87 4.15 8.41
C SER A 325 -29.73 4.80 9.18
N PHE A 326 -28.99 4.03 9.99
CA PHE A 326 -27.81 4.52 10.69
C PHE A 326 -26.76 5.08 9.72
N ALA A 327 -26.40 4.36 8.66
CA ALA A 327 -25.45 4.83 7.66
C ALA A 327 -25.91 6.14 6.98
N THR A 328 -27.20 6.26 6.70
CA THR A 328 -27.81 7.48 6.13
C THR A 328 -27.72 8.66 7.10
N THR A 329 -28.03 8.44 8.38
CA THR A 329 -27.91 9.45 9.43
C THR A 329 -26.45 9.87 9.62
N SER A 330 -25.53 8.92 9.70
CA SER A 330 -24.09 9.18 9.82
C SER A 330 -23.56 10.05 8.68
N SER A 331 -24.01 9.80 7.45
CA SER A 331 -23.65 10.61 6.29
C SER A 331 -24.25 12.03 6.36
N LYS A 332 -25.51 12.18 6.76
CA LYS A 332 -26.18 13.48 6.81
C LYS A 332 -25.72 14.38 7.96
N GLU A 333 -25.46 13.80 9.13
CA GLU A 333 -25.19 14.54 10.35
C GLU A 333 -23.68 14.73 10.61
N TYR A 334 -22.85 13.77 10.21
CA TYR A 334 -21.44 13.74 10.56
C TYR A 334 -20.50 13.64 9.36
N ASP A 335 -21.04 13.65 8.13
CA ASP A 335 -20.28 13.44 6.89
C ASP A 335 -19.53 12.09 6.88
N ILE A 336 -20.09 11.08 7.54
CA ILE A 336 -19.52 9.73 7.61
C ILE A 336 -20.27 8.82 6.65
N HIS A 337 -19.66 8.54 5.50
CA HIS A 337 -20.21 7.67 4.47
C HIS A 337 -19.94 6.18 4.75
N LEU A 338 -20.81 5.54 5.51
CA LEU A 338 -20.76 4.10 5.76
C LEU A 338 -21.52 3.32 4.68
N GLN A 339 -21.03 2.13 4.34
CA GLN A 339 -21.76 1.16 3.52
C GLN A 339 -22.33 0.07 4.43
N PRO A 340 -23.64 -0.24 4.40
CA PRO A 340 -24.25 -1.27 5.24
C PRO A 340 -23.97 -2.69 4.70
N TRP A 341 -22.70 -3.00 4.47
CA TRP A 341 -22.21 -4.25 3.91
C TRP A 341 -21.47 -5.08 4.95
N ALA A 342 -21.62 -6.40 4.86
CA ALA A 342 -20.86 -7.35 5.66
C ALA A 342 -20.50 -8.57 4.80
N SER A 343 -19.35 -9.18 5.10
CA SER A 343 -18.91 -10.43 4.50
C SER A 343 -18.28 -11.33 5.55
N VAL A 344 -18.56 -12.62 5.45
CA VAL A 344 -18.04 -13.67 6.33
C VAL A 344 -17.52 -14.79 5.44
N ALA A 345 -16.40 -15.38 5.83
CA ALA A 345 -15.80 -16.49 5.12
C ALA A 345 -15.50 -17.62 6.11
N ALA A 346 -15.79 -18.86 5.70
CA ALA A 346 -15.46 -20.06 6.45
C ALA A 346 -14.49 -20.92 5.63
N CYS A 347 -13.37 -21.32 6.22
CA CYS A 347 -12.48 -22.31 5.61
C CYS A 347 -13.18 -23.67 5.63
N ILE A 348 -13.36 -24.27 4.46
CA ILE A 348 -14.02 -25.57 4.26
C ILE A 348 -13.05 -26.65 3.78
N SER A 349 -11.76 -26.32 3.66
CA SER A 349 -10.69 -27.30 3.49
C SER A 349 -10.56 -28.17 4.75
N ASP A 350 -10.49 -29.49 4.60
CA ASP A 350 -10.24 -30.43 5.69
C ASP A 350 -8.79 -30.29 6.20
N ASN A 351 -8.54 -29.30 7.06
CA ASN A 351 -7.28 -29.14 7.76
C ASN A 351 -7.20 -30.09 8.97
N SER A 352 -7.30 -31.39 8.72
CA SER A 352 -7.08 -32.45 9.73
C SER A 352 -5.66 -32.45 10.31
N LEU A 353 -4.74 -31.63 9.79
CA LEU A 353 -3.36 -31.52 10.27
C LEU A 353 -3.10 -30.29 11.16
N ASN A 354 -3.81 -29.16 10.97
CA ASN A 354 -3.51 -27.91 11.72
C ASN A 354 -4.22 -27.81 13.08
N VAL A 355 -5.31 -28.53 13.32
CA VAL A 355 -5.95 -28.59 14.65
C VAL A 355 -5.05 -29.27 15.69
N SER A 356 -4.07 -30.08 15.26
CA SER A 356 -3.14 -30.76 16.17
C SER A 356 -2.00 -29.88 16.68
N LYS A 357 -1.62 -28.81 15.94
CA LYS A 357 -0.60 -27.84 16.37
C LYS A 357 -1.18 -26.82 17.35
N SER A 358 -2.37 -26.30 17.06
CA SER A 358 -3.05 -25.35 17.95
C SER A 358 -3.51 -25.98 19.27
N LYS A 359 -3.92 -27.26 19.28
CA LYS A 359 -4.19 -27.98 20.55
C LYS A 359 -2.93 -28.21 21.39
N LYS A 360 -1.79 -28.55 20.77
CA LYS A 360 -0.53 -28.78 21.51
C LYS A 360 0.04 -27.48 22.13
N GLU A 361 -0.08 -26.34 21.46
CA GLU A 361 0.30 -25.05 22.03
C GLU A 361 -0.67 -24.55 23.11
N TYR A 362 -1.96 -24.87 23.02
CA TYR A 362 -2.92 -24.52 24.07
C TYR A 362 -2.75 -25.38 25.32
N ASP A 363 -2.50 -26.69 25.16
CA ASP A 363 -2.30 -27.61 26.28
C ASP A 363 -0.92 -27.40 26.96
N GLN A 364 0.14 -27.04 26.23
CA GLN A 364 1.44 -26.71 26.82
C GLN A 364 1.43 -25.41 27.65
N ASN A 365 0.62 -24.42 27.27
CA ASN A 365 0.49 -23.17 28.02
C ASN A 365 -0.35 -23.32 29.30
N LEU A 366 -1.22 -24.32 29.40
CA LEU A 366 -1.96 -24.63 30.63
C LEU A 366 -1.13 -25.41 31.66
N GLU A 367 -0.16 -26.24 31.22
CA GLU A 367 0.75 -26.95 32.14
C GLU A 367 1.83 -26.04 32.74
N SER A 368 2.23 -24.96 32.05
CA SER A 368 3.20 -23.97 32.56
C SER A 368 2.62 -22.94 33.53
N LEU A 369 1.29 -22.90 33.72
CA LEU A 369 0.60 -21.96 34.61
C LEU A 369 0.22 -22.57 35.98
N ASN A 370 0.60 -23.82 36.25
CA ASN A 370 0.27 -24.53 37.50
C ASN A 370 1.46 -25.12 38.27
N VAL A 371 2.70 -24.72 37.97
CA VAL A 371 3.86 -25.03 38.82
C VAL A 371 4.81 -23.82 38.84
N GLY A 372 4.80 -23.08 39.95
CA GLY A 372 5.70 -21.94 40.20
C GLY A 372 5.07 -20.88 41.08
#